data_AF-R9M0B1-F1
#
_entry.id   AF-R9M0B1-F1
#
_cell.length_a   1.000
_cell.length_b   1.000
_cell.length_c   1.000
_cell.angle_alpha   90.00
_cell.angle_beta   90.00
_cell.angle_gamma   90.00
#
_symmetry.space_group_name_H-M   'P 1'
#
loop_
_entity.id
_entity.type
_entity.pdbx_description
1 polymer ?
#
loop_
_entity_poly.entity_id
_entity_poly.type
_entity_poly.pdbx_seq_one_letter_code
_entity_poly.pdbx_strand_id
1 'polypeptide(L)'
;MPDVKGNPYRFTLLFNQTDPRHRRTVEILNQQGKSKSQYIVTAILHYIDCNKLPVDSTGEHQSLQSLADRIIEQTAKRVLDGLEKVTVRPSPGPVMPAQPVVKEPAATVEISEAERDLLANGLGSLRSRINR
;
A
#
# COMPACT_ATOMS: atom_id res chain seq x y z
N MET A 1 22.98 -51.53 16.49
CA MET A 1 21.89 -50.54 16.59
C MET A 1 22.49 -49.32 17.27
N PRO A 2 22.89 -48.26 16.57
CA PRO A 2 23.58 -47.16 17.22
C PRO A 2 22.57 -46.24 17.92
N ASP A 3 22.76 -46.06 19.23
CA ASP A 3 22.09 -45.11 20.09
C ASP A 3 22.19 -43.66 19.54
N VAL A 4 21.06 -43.09 19.15
CA VAL A 4 20.95 -41.64 18.94
C VAL A 4 20.86 -40.99 20.32
N LYS A 5 22.02 -40.72 20.91
CA LYS A 5 22.19 -40.14 22.24
C LYS A 5 21.87 -38.63 22.22
N GLY A 6 20.60 -38.27 22.02
CA GLY A 6 20.17 -36.87 21.97
C GLY A 6 18.66 -36.69 22.11
N ASN A 7 18.24 -35.55 22.67
CA ASN A 7 16.83 -35.17 22.67
C ASN A 7 16.37 -34.94 21.22
N PRO A 8 15.38 -35.70 20.71
CA PRO A 8 14.96 -35.63 19.31
C PRO A 8 14.31 -34.27 18.93
N TYR A 9 13.94 -33.46 19.91
CA TYR A 9 13.33 -32.14 19.71
C TYR A 9 14.34 -30.98 19.77
N ARG A 10 15.65 -31.27 19.93
CA ARG A 10 16.69 -30.25 20.00
C ARG A 10 17.48 -30.18 18.70
N PHE A 11 17.32 -29.05 18.00
CA PHE A 11 18.03 -28.76 16.76
C PHE A 11 18.99 -27.58 16.94
N THR A 12 20.18 -27.68 16.35
CA THR A 12 21.14 -26.58 16.25
C THR A 12 21.26 -26.19 14.78
N LEU A 13 21.00 -24.93 14.46
CA LEU A 13 21.08 -24.39 13.09
C LEU A 13 22.21 -23.36 13.01
N LEU A 14 23.09 -23.52 12.02
CA LEU A 14 24.10 -22.53 11.69
C LEU A 14 23.69 -21.81 10.39
N PHE A 15 23.52 -20.48 10.47
CA PHE A 15 23.19 -19.66 9.31
C PHE A 15 24.46 -19.18 8.61
N ASN A 16 24.43 -19.19 7.27
CA ASN A 16 25.52 -18.64 6.49
C ASN A 16 25.46 -17.10 6.49
N GLN A 17 26.53 -16.45 6.92
CA GLN A 17 26.60 -14.98 6.96
C GLN A 17 26.78 -14.34 5.58
N THR A 18 27.25 -15.11 4.58
CA THR A 18 27.47 -14.59 3.22
C THR A 18 26.19 -14.50 2.40
N ASP A 19 25.15 -15.26 2.75
CA ASP A 19 23.86 -15.20 2.05
C ASP A 19 22.96 -14.13 2.70
N PRO A 20 22.52 -13.10 1.94
CA PRO A 20 21.65 -12.06 2.47
C PRO A 20 20.30 -12.59 3.00
N ARG A 21 19.79 -13.70 2.44
CA ARG A 21 18.54 -14.34 2.91
C ARG A 21 18.73 -14.90 4.31
N HIS A 22 19.84 -15.60 4.54
CA HIS A 22 20.18 -16.12 5.86
C HIS A 22 20.41 -14.98 6.86
N ARG A 23 21.10 -13.91 6.46
CA ARG A 23 21.25 -12.72 7.31
C ARG A 23 19.90 -12.15 7.73
N ARG A 24 18.98 -11.99 6.77
CA ARG A 24 17.64 -11.48 7.04
C ARG A 24 16.85 -12.41 7.98
N THR A 25 16.91 -13.71 7.78
CA THR A 25 16.27 -14.68 8.68
C THR A 25 16.83 -14.58 10.10
N VAL A 26 18.15 -14.43 10.26
CA VAL A 26 18.78 -14.24 11.58
C VAL A 26 18.32 -12.95 12.25
N GLU A 27 18.25 -11.84 11.51
CA GLU A 27 17.72 -10.56 12.03
C GLU A 27 16.29 -10.74 12.55
N ILE A 28 15.40 -11.35 11.76
CA ILE A 28 14.00 -11.60 12.14
C ILE A 28 13.91 -12.48 13.38
N LEU A 29 14.66 -13.59 13.43
CA LEU A 29 14.67 -14.49 14.58
C LEU A 29 15.22 -13.81 15.83
N ASN A 30 16.27 -13.00 15.72
CA ASN A 30 16.86 -12.30 16.86
C ASN A 30 15.90 -11.26 17.47
N GLN A 31 15.03 -10.65 16.68
CA GLN A 31 13.97 -9.76 17.18
C GLN A 31 12.94 -10.47 18.06
N GLN A 32 12.71 -11.78 17.86
CA GLN A 32 11.73 -12.55 18.63
C GLN A 32 12.21 -12.92 20.05
N GLY A 33 13.50 -12.72 20.37
CA GLY A 33 14.03 -13.03 21.71
C GLY A 33 13.94 -14.52 22.08
N LYS A 34 13.16 -14.86 23.11
CA LYS A 34 13.02 -16.23 23.65
C LYS A 34 12.06 -17.12 22.84
N SER A 35 11.22 -16.55 21.97
CA SER A 35 10.21 -17.29 21.20
C SER A 35 10.65 -17.68 19.78
N LYS A 36 11.96 -17.71 19.52
CA LYS A 36 12.54 -18.12 18.22
C LYS A 36 12.03 -19.46 17.72
N SER A 37 11.93 -20.46 18.62
CA SER A 37 11.43 -21.79 18.27
C SER A 37 9.98 -21.74 17.80
N GLN A 38 9.13 -20.99 18.50
CA GLN A 38 7.72 -20.82 18.13
C GLN A 38 7.59 -20.12 16.78
N TYR A 39 8.39 -19.08 16.54
CA TYR A 39 8.40 -18.40 15.24
C TYR A 39 8.78 -19.33 14.09
N ILE A 40 9.80 -20.19 14.29
CA ILE A 40 10.20 -21.19 13.30
C ILE A 40 9.07 -22.19 13.03
N VAL A 41 8.41 -22.70 14.08
CA VAL A 41 7.26 -23.62 13.93
C VAL A 41 6.15 -22.96 13.12
N THR A 42 5.74 -21.74 13.49
CA THR A 42 4.69 -21.01 12.77
C THR A 42 5.06 -20.77 11.32
N ALA A 43 6.31 -20.36 11.03
CA ALA A 43 6.77 -20.14 9.67
C ALA A 43 6.77 -21.42 8.81
N ILE A 44 7.18 -22.56 9.38
CA ILE A 44 7.17 -23.86 8.68
C ILE A 44 5.74 -24.32 8.40
N LEU A 45 4.85 -24.25 9.41
CA LEU A 45 3.44 -24.62 9.23
C LEU A 45 2.79 -23.73 8.18
N HIS A 46 3.00 -22.42 8.26
CA HIS A 46 2.51 -21.46 7.26
C HIS A 46 3.06 -21.77 5.87
N TYR A 47 4.35 -22.09 5.73
CA TYR A 47 4.93 -22.47 4.43
C TYR A 47 4.25 -23.72 3.84
N ILE A 48 3.99 -24.73 4.66
CA ILE A 48 3.33 -25.97 4.20
C ILE A 48 1.86 -25.69 3.84
N ASP A 49 1.15 -24.99 4.70
CA ASP A 49 -0.29 -24.74 4.54
C ASP A 49 -0.57 -23.76 3.41
N CYS A 50 0.25 -22.71 3.24
CA CYS A 50 0.19 -21.80 2.10
C CYS A 50 0.79 -22.38 0.81
N ASN A 51 1.45 -23.54 0.85
CA ASN A 51 1.85 -24.26 -0.36
C ASN A 51 0.84 -25.37 -0.72
N LYS A 52 -0.09 -25.70 0.18
CA LYS A 52 -1.29 -26.51 -0.13
C LYS A 52 -2.38 -25.69 -0.81
N LEU A 53 -2.41 -24.39 -0.56
CA LEU A 53 -3.21 -23.43 -1.32
C LEU A 53 -2.30 -22.84 -2.39
N PRO A 54 -2.63 -22.94 -3.70
CA PRO A 54 -1.77 -22.42 -4.74
C PRO A 54 -1.53 -20.91 -4.50
N VAL A 55 -0.29 -20.50 -4.75
CA VAL A 55 0.25 -19.14 -4.75
C VAL A 55 -0.81 -18.11 -5.07
N ASP A 56 -1.36 -17.49 -4.03
CA ASP A 56 -2.33 -16.44 -4.19
C ASP A 56 -2.37 -15.66 -2.88
N SER A 57 -1.66 -14.54 -2.83
CA SER A 57 -1.94 -13.42 -1.92
C SER A 57 -3.34 -12.83 -2.14
N THR A 58 -4.24 -13.58 -2.80
CA THR A 58 -5.59 -13.25 -3.23
C THR A 58 -6.55 -13.12 -2.06
N GLY A 59 -6.23 -13.58 -0.85
CA GLY A 59 -7.11 -13.33 0.31
C GLY A 59 -7.30 -11.84 0.60
N GLU A 60 -6.22 -11.05 0.57
CA GLU A 60 -6.28 -9.61 0.81
C GLU A 60 -6.69 -8.86 -0.46
N HIS A 61 -6.19 -9.29 -1.63
CA HIS A 61 -6.57 -8.68 -2.91
C HIS A 61 -8.05 -8.89 -3.27
N GLN A 62 -8.65 -10.03 -2.95
CA GLN A 62 -10.06 -10.31 -3.22
C GLN A 62 -10.98 -9.49 -2.30
N SER A 63 -10.58 -9.25 -1.06
CA SER A 63 -11.29 -8.34 -0.15
C SER A 63 -11.22 -6.89 -0.65
N LEU A 64 -10.05 -6.44 -1.13
CA LEU A 64 -9.88 -5.11 -1.71
C LEU A 64 -10.63 -4.94 -3.05
N GLN A 65 -10.61 -5.94 -3.91
CA GLN A 65 -11.35 -5.94 -5.19
C GLN A 65 -12.86 -5.91 -4.96
N SER A 66 -13.39 -6.76 -4.08
CA SER A 66 -14.83 -6.76 -3.74
C SER A 66 -15.29 -5.44 -3.09
N LEU A 67 -14.42 -4.80 -2.29
CA LEU A 67 -14.68 -3.46 -1.77
C LEU A 67 -14.70 -2.41 -2.90
N ALA A 68 -13.74 -2.46 -3.82
CA ALA A 68 -13.67 -1.55 -4.95
C ALA A 68 -14.90 -1.66 -5.85
N ASP A 69 -15.32 -2.88 -6.20
CA ASP A 69 -16.51 -3.14 -7.02
C ASP A 69 -17.78 -2.60 -6.34
N ARG A 70 -17.92 -2.80 -5.02
CA ARG A 70 -19.04 -2.26 -4.25
C ARG A 70 -19.07 -0.73 -4.26
N ILE A 71 -17.92 -0.07 -4.13
CA ILE A 71 -17.84 1.40 -4.16
C ILE A 71 -18.20 1.93 -5.55
N ILE A 72 -17.69 1.30 -6.62
CA ILE A 72 -18.00 1.68 -8.00
C ILE A 72 -19.50 1.52 -8.27
N GLU A 73 -20.08 0.38 -7.91
CA GLU A 73 -21.52 0.12 -8.09
C GLU A 73 -22.38 1.12 -7.30
N GLN A 74 -22.01 1.39 -6.05
CA GLN A 74 -22.75 2.33 -5.21
C GLN A 74 -22.65 3.77 -5.73
N THR A 75 -21.52 4.14 -6.35
CA THR A 75 -21.34 5.45 -6.97
C THR A 75 -22.15 5.57 -8.26
N ALA A 76 -22.13 4.54 -9.11
CA ALA A 76 -22.92 4.50 -10.34
C ALA A 76 -24.42 4.64 -10.07
N LYS A 77 -24.95 3.92 -9.07
CA LYS A 77 -26.36 4.04 -8.64
C LYS A 77 -26.72 5.46 -8.19
N ARG A 78 -25.86 6.10 -7.40
CA ARG A 78 -26.08 7.48 -6.93
C ARG A 78 -26.07 8.51 -8.06
N VAL A 79 -25.25 8.31 -9.09
CA VAL A 79 -25.20 9.20 -10.26
C VAL A 79 -26.46 9.05 -11.11
N LEU A 80 -26.96 7.82 -11.30
CA LEU A 80 -28.23 7.59 -12.00
C LEU A 80 -29.43 8.15 -11.20
N ASP A 81 -29.52 7.89 -9.90
CA ASP A 81 -30.61 8.40 -9.06
C ASP A 81 -30.57 9.94 -8.92
N GLY A 82 -29.36 10.53 -8.95
CA GLY A 82 -29.15 11.98 -8.90
C GLY A 82 -29.61 12.73 -10.17
N LEU A 83 -29.79 12.01 -11.28
CA LEU A 83 -30.36 12.56 -12.52
C LEU A 83 -31.90 12.62 -12.50
N GLU A 84 -32.58 11.93 -11.57
CA GLU A 84 -34.05 11.92 -11.50
C GLU A 84 -34.66 12.85 -10.43
N LYS A 85 -33.87 13.49 -9.56
CA LYS A 85 -34.40 14.34 -8.48
C LYS A 85 -34.13 15.85 -8.62
N VAL A 86 -34.32 16.41 -9.80
CA VAL A 86 -34.55 17.85 -9.99
C VAL A 86 -35.65 18.08 -11.02
N THR A 87 -36.91 18.03 -10.58
CA THR A 87 -38.02 18.87 -11.06
C THR A 87 -39.31 18.41 -10.37
N VAL A 88 -39.81 19.21 -9.43
CA VAL A 88 -41.17 19.76 -9.38
C VAL A 88 -41.29 20.56 -8.08
N ARG A 89 -41.45 21.88 -8.18
CA ARG A 89 -42.22 22.66 -7.22
C ARG A 89 -42.96 23.78 -7.98
N PRO A 90 -44.30 23.93 -7.87
CA PRO A 90 -45.06 24.89 -8.66
C PRO A 90 -45.29 26.24 -7.93
N SER A 91 -45.00 27.34 -8.64
CA SER A 91 -45.54 28.73 -8.56
C SER A 91 -45.47 29.50 -7.21
N PRO A 92 -45.69 30.84 -7.13
CA PRO A 92 -46.10 31.82 -8.15
C PRO A 92 -45.19 33.06 -8.28
N GLY A 93 -45.32 33.81 -9.39
CA GLY A 93 -44.56 35.05 -9.66
C GLY A 93 -44.91 36.22 -8.71
N PRO A 94 -44.25 37.39 -8.82
CA PRO A 94 -44.25 38.14 -10.09
C PRO A 94 -42.97 38.95 -10.42
N VAL A 95 -42.93 39.39 -11.70
CA VAL A 95 -42.18 40.50 -12.33
C VAL A 95 -40.63 40.45 -12.47
N MET A 96 -40.21 40.40 -13.75
CA MET A 96 -38.93 40.85 -14.33
C MET A 96 -38.74 42.40 -14.21
N PRO A 97 -37.69 43.06 -14.76
CA PRO A 97 -36.32 42.63 -15.16
C PRO A 97 -35.21 43.68 -14.83
N ALA A 98 -33.93 43.28 -14.79
CA ALA A 98 -32.75 44.09 -15.23
C ALA A 98 -31.45 43.31 -14.92
N GLN A 99 -30.79 42.67 -15.89
CA GLN A 99 -29.73 43.19 -16.79
C GLN A 99 -28.42 42.38 -16.57
N PRO A 100 -27.49 42.35 -17.55
CA PRO A 100 -26.73 41.15 -17.92
C PRO A 100 -25.19 41.22 -17.69
N VAL A 101 -24.53 40.04 -17.64
CA VAL A 101 -23.09 39.76 -17.92
C VAL A 101 -22.12 40.30 -16.84
N VAL A 102 -21.13 39.55 -16.30
CA VAL A 102 -19.77 39.31 -16.85
C VAL A 102 -19.07 38.08 -16.20
N LYS A 103 -18.64 37.18 -17.10
CA LYS A 103 -17.49 36.24 -17.19
C LYS A 103 -16.66 35.77 -15.98
N GLU A 104 -16.48 34.44 -15.98
CA GLU A 104 -15.36 33.57 -15.53
C GLU A 104 -13.96 34.20 -15.45
N PRO A 105 -13.06 33.66 -14.59
CA PRO A 105 -11.77 33.26 -15.15
C PRO A 105 -11.19 31.94 -14.63
N ALA A 106 -10.53 31.27 -15.57
CA ALA A 106 -9.69 30.09 -15.46
C ALA A 106 -8.37 30.32 -14.70
N ALA A 107 -7.81 29.23 -14.21
CA ALA A 107 -6.63 29.12 -13.36
C ALA A 107 -5.31 29.60 -13.98
N THR A 108 -4.41 30.11 -13.13
CA THR A 108 -2.94 30.07 -13.31
C THR A 108 -2.30 29.94 -11.92
N VAL A 109 -1.60 28.84 -11.67
CA VAL A 109 -0.79 28.63 -10.46
C VAL A 109 0.62 29.11 -10.76
N GLU A 110 0.98 30.26 -10.20
CA GLU A 110 2.30 30.87 -10.30
C GLU A 110 3.30 30.06 -9.45
N ILE A 111 4.25 29.39 -10.10
CA ILE A 111 5.36 28.71 -9.43
C ILE A 111 6.42 29.76 -9.09
N SER A 112 6.67 29.95 -7.80
CA SER A 112 7.57 31.00 -7.30
C SER A 112 9.03 30.80 -7.71
N GLU A 113 9.75 31.90 -7.93
CA GLU A 113 11.12 31.94 -8.46
C GLU A 113 12.12 31.13 -7.63
N ALA A 114 11.89 31.04 -6.31
CA ALA A 114 12.69 30.24 -5.39
C ALA A 114 12.64 28.72 -5.65
N GLU A 115 11.53 28.21 -6.20
CA GLU A 115 11.42 26.78 -6.54
C GLU A 115 12.20 26.43 -7.81
N ARG A 116 12.38 27.40 -8.73
CA ARG A 116 13.21 27.22 -9.93
C ARG A 116 14.69 27.12 -9.58
N ASP A 117 15.17 27.90 -8.62
CA ASP A 117 16.58 27.88 -8.19
C ASP A 117 16.97 26.63 -7.40
N LEU A 118 16.03 26.02 -6.67
CA LEU A 118 16.28 24.77 -5.94
C LEU A 118 16.49 23.58 -6.90
N LEU A 119 15.78 23.58 -8.04
CA LEU A 119 15.96 22.58 -9.09
C LEU A 119 17.27 22.77 -9.86
N ALA A 120 17.72 24.02 -10.05
CA ALA A 120 18.97 24.33 -10.75
C ALA A 120 20.23 23.89 -9.97
N ASN A 121 20.19 23.96 -8.63
CA ASN A 121 21.34 23.65 -7.78
C ASN A 121 21.42 22.17 -7.31
N GLY A 122 20.42 21.35 -7.64
CA GLY A 122 20.23 20.00 -7.10
C GLY A 122 21.05 18.86 -7.72
N LEU A 123 21.94 19.11 -8.68
CA LEU A 123 22.69 18.06 -9.41
C LEU A 123 24.15 17.86 -8.97
N GLY A 124 24.55 18.40 -7.81
CA GLY A 124 25.94 18.38 -7.34
C GLY A 124 26.37 17.21 -6.42
N SER A 125 25.44 16.37 -5.92
CA SER A 125 25.74 15.48 -4.78
C SER A 125 25.75 13.98 -5.13
N LEU A 126 26.54 13.58 -6.14
CA LEU A 126 26.84 12.15 -6.42
C LEU A 126 28.28 11.93 -6.91
N ARG A 127 29.28 12.60 -6.32
CA ARG A 127 30.68 12.29 -6.64
C ARG A 127 31.65 12.57 -5.50
N SER A 128 31.45 11.96 -4.34
CA SER A 128 32.50 11.90 -3.32
C SER A 128 32.32 10.72 -2.37
N ARG A 129 32.77 9.53 -2.81
CA ARG A 129 33.09 8.41 -1.88
C ARG A 129 33.92 7.26 -2.48
N ILE A 130 34.51 7.42 -3.66
CA ILE A 130 35.44 6.43 -4.24
C ILE A 130 36.80 7.11 -4.45
N ASN A 131 37.49 7.38 -3.34
CA ASN A 131 38.95 7.25 -3.16
C ASN A 131 39.34 7.88 -1.82
N ARG A 132 39.39 7.08 -0.76
CA ARG A 132 40.39 7.24 0.29
C ARG A 132 40.60 5.92 1.01
#